data_AF-Q0GU10-F1
#
_entry.id   AF-Q0GU10-F1
#
_cell.length_a   1.000
_cell.length_b   1.000
_cell.length_c   1.000
_cell.angle_alpha   90.00
_cell.angle_beta   90.00
_cell.angle_gamma   90.00
#
_symmetry.space_group_name_H-M   'P 1'
#
loop_
_entity.id
_entity.type
_entity.pdbx_description
1 polymer ?
#
loop_
_entity_poly.entity_id
_entity_poly.type
_entity_poly.pdbx_seq_one_letter_code
_entity_poly.pdbx_strand_id
1 'polypeptide(L)'
;MKNNYEKYGNEYKKITSKKIMIFVCLALLILIFGISGTIIAHNKSIYDTKKADLRIRTEESNKKEKVKKQKAYNNLKLKASTLIDKAYSTKSETDLSNSQAAVNKLNTTDQKLLNKRISDLKNSILKDQQENQDVDVKTKATETESSTNVLSGYSDDQVEYARVAEELIHHYNLGFTPNSFSVSKNETNKPVIPYPGSVLSPNETVTITISENDVMATTLIATYSSNHNGSINFHLEPLHYQDDRYMTDPDWVKQESEKLLNSSETLQISTNYDTQAAQIISSIKIS
;
A
#
# COMPACT_ATOMS: atom_id res chain seq x y z
N MET A 1 -63.30 -41.49 75.33
CA MET A 1 -62.90 -40.26 74.62
C MET A 1 -61.37 -40.16 74.44
N LYS A 2 -60.71 -41.18 73.88
CA LYS A 2 -59.24 -41.22 73.77
C LYS A 2 -58.79 -41.84 72.43
N ASN A 3 -59.41 -41.44 71.32
CA ASN A 3 -59.07 -41.99 69.99
C ASN A 3 -59.19 -41.02 68.80
N ASN A 4 -59.54 -39.74 69.01
CA ASN A 4 -59.63 -38.79 67.91
C ASN A 4 -58.39 -37.89 67.77
N TYR A 5 -57.66 -37.59 68.84
CA TYR A 5 -56.52 -36.66 68.78
C TYR A 5 -55.25 -37.22 68.11
N GLU A 6 -54.98 -38.53 68.22
CA GLU A 6 -53.81 -39.15 67.55
C GLU A 6 -53.98 -39.28 66.03
N LYS A 7 -55.22 -39.43 65.55
CA LYS A 7 -55.50 -39.53 64.10
C LYS A 7 -55.27 -38.20 63.38
N TYR A 8 -55.69 -37.08 63.98
CA TYR A 8 -55.48 -35.74 63.41
C TYR A 8 -54.02 -35.27 63.49
N GLY A 9 -53.28 -35.63 64.53
CA GLY A 9 -51.85 -35.28 64.66
C GLY A 9 -50.96 -35.97 63.62
N ASN A 10 -51.25 -37.23 63.28
CA ASN A 10 -50.51 -37.98 62.26
C ASN A 10 -50.85 -37.52 60.83
N GLU A 11 -52.10 -37.13 60.54
CA GLU A 11 -52.44 -36.55 59.24
C GLU A 11 -51.85 -35.16 59.04
N TYR A 12 -51.84 -34.30 60.07
CA TYR A 12 -51.24 -32.96 59.97
C TYR A 12 -49.73 -33.01 59.72
N LYS A 13 -48.99 -33.89 60.41
CA LYS A 13 -47.55 -34.13 60.17
C LYS A 13 -47.28 -34.67 58.76
N LYS A 14 -48.15 -35.54 58.25
CA LYS A 14 -48.01 -36.13 56.91
C LYS A 14 -48.28 -35.11 55.79
N ILE A 15 -49.22 -34.18 56.00
CA ILE A 15 -49.53 -33.10 55.05
C ILE A 15 -48.43 -32.03 55.04
N THR A 16 -47.89 -31.64 56.20
CA THR A 16 -46.76 -30.68 56.29
C THR A 16 -45.48 -31.27 55.71
N SER A 17 -45.17 -32.55 55.98
CA SER A 17 -44.04 -33.25 55.36
C SER A 17 -44.13 -33.29 53.84
N LYS A 18 -45.30 -33.62 53.26
CA LYS A 18 -45.49 -33.62 51.80
C LYS A 18 -45.33 -32.25 51.18
N LYS A 19 -45.87 -31.20 51.80
CA LYS A 19 -45.74 -29.81 51.30
C LYS A 19 -44.28 -29.35 51.34
N ILE A 20 -43.56 -29.61 52.42
CA ILE A 20 -42.13 -29.29 52.53
C ILE A 20 -41.31 -30.04 51.47
N MET A 21 -41.59 -31.34 51.27
CA MET A 21 -40.91 -32.14 50.25
C MET A 21 -41.16 -31.62 48.83
N ILE A 22 -42.40 -31.21 48.51
CA ILE A 22 -42.73 -30.60 47.20
C ILE A 22 -41.97 -29.28 46.99
N PHE A 23 -41.90 -28.42 48.02
CA PHE A 23 -41.15 -27.15 47.94
C PHE A 23 -39.65 -27.37 47.75
N VAL A 24 -39.06 -28.33 48.47
CA VAL A 24 -37.64 -28.67 48.32
C VAL A 24 -37.36 -29.25 46.91
N CYS A 25 -38.23 -30.10 46.39
CA CYS A 25 -38.11 -30.61 45.02
C CYS A 25 -38.26 -29.49 43.96
N LEU A 26 -39.20 -28.55 44.14
CA LEU A 26 -39.35 -27.42 43.22
C LEU A 26 -38.12 -26.49 43.25
N ALA A 27 -37.60 -26.19 44.44
CA ALA A 27 -36.41 -25.36 44.59
C ALA A 27 -35.16 -26.02 43.97
N LEU A 28 -35.00 -27.33 44.14
CA LEU A 28 -33.92 -28.10 43.50
C LEU A 28 -34.08 -28.13 41.97
N LEU A 29 -35.30 -28.29 41.45
CA LEU A 29 -35.54 -28.24 40.01
C LEU A 29 -35.19 -26.85 39.43
N ILE A 30 -35.58 -25.76 40.09
CA ILE A 30 -35.26 -24.39 39.64
C ILE A 30 -33.75 -24.15 39.62
N LEU A 31 -33.01 -24.63 40.62
CA LEU A 31 -31.54 -24.55 40.64
C LEU A 31 -30.89 -25.37 39.52
N ILE A 32 -31.37 -26.60 39.27
CA ILE A 32 -30.82 -27.47 38.22
C ILE A 32 -31.10 -26.89 36.82
N PHE A 33 -32.30 -26.39 36.56
CA PHE A 33 -32.64 -25.75 35.28
C PHE A 33 -31.93 -24.41 35.10
N GLY A 34 -31.78 -23.62 36.17
CA GLY A 34 -31.05 -22.34 36.12
C GLY A 34 -29.57 -22.49 35.79
N ILE A 35 -28.88 -23.45 36.42
CA ILE A 35 -27.47 -23.75 36.14
C ILE A 35 -27.30 -24.36 34.73
N SER A 36 -28.24 -25.20 34.29
CA SER A 36 -28.21 -25.76 32.95
C SER A 36 -28.37 -24.67 31.86
N GLY A 37 -29.26 -23.70 32.07
CA GLY A 37 -29.49 -22.59 31.14
C GLY A 37 -28.27 -21.68 30.98
N THR A 38 -27.58 -21.33 32.07
CA THR A 38 -26.39 -20.48 32.02
C THR A 38 -25.21 -21.18 31.35
N ILE A 39 -25.01 -22.47 31.61
CA ILE A 39 -23.97 -23.28 30.93
C ILE A 39 -24.25 -23.37 29.42
N ILE A 40 -25.49 -23.59 29.02
CA ILE A 40 -25.87 -23.65 27.60
C ILE A 40 -25.63 -22.30 26.91
N ALA A 41 -26.03 -21.18 27.55
CA ALA A 41 -25.81 -19.85 27.01
C ALA A 41 -24.31 -19.51 26.90
N HIS A 42 -23.51 -19.85 27.92
CA HIS A 42 -22.07 -19.64 27.91
C HIS A 42 -21.37 -20.46 26.81
N ASN A 43 -21.73 -21.74 26.68
CA ASN A 43 -21.18 -22.61 25.63
C ASN A 43 -21.56 -22.14 24.22
N LYS A 44 -22.78 -21.66 24.03
CA LYS A 44 -23.21 -21.06 22.76
C LYS A 44 -22.40 -19.80 22.44
N SER A 45 -22.20 -18.92 23.43
CA SER A 45 -21.38 -17.72 23.28
C SER A 45 -19.93 -18.07 22.89
N ILE A 46 -19.31 -19.06 23.54
CA ILE A 46 -17.95 -19.52 23.18
C ILE A 46 -17.90 -20.04 21.74
N TYR A 47 -18.89 -20.83 21.33
CA TYR A 47 -18.98 -21.36 19.97
C TYR A 47 -19.09 -20.23 18.93
N ASP A 48 -19.97 -19.26 19.19
CA ASP A 48 -20.19 -18.13 18.29
C ASP A 48 -18.93 -17.25 18.16
N THR A 49 -18.23 -16.98 19.28
CA THR A 49 -16.94 -16.28 19.26
C THR A 49 -15.88 -17.03 18.45
N LYS A 50 -15.71 -18.33 18.68
CA LYS A 50 -14.75 -19.15 17.90
C LYS A 50 -15.06 -19.16 16.41
N LYS A 51 -16.36 -19.18 16.06
CA LYS A 51 -16.81 -19.12 14.66
C LYS A 51 -16.51 -17.77 14.02
N ALA A 52 -16.68 -16.67 14.74
CA ALA A 52 -16.32 -15.33 14.28
C ALA A 52 -14.79 -15.20 14.07
N ASP A 53 -13.98 -15.65 15.03
CA ASP A 53 -12.52 -15.62 14.92
C ASP A 53 -11.98 -16.45 13.75
N LEU A 54 -12.63 -17.58 13.43
CA LEU A 54 -12.27 -18.36 12.25
C LEU A 54 -12.53 -17.58 10.96
N ARG A 55 -13.70 -16.93 10.86
CA ARG A 55 -14.06 -16.11 9.69
C ARG A 55 -13.07 -14.98 9.47
N ILE A 56 -12.74 -14.23 10.53
CA ILE A 56 -11.78 -13.13 10.48
C ILE A 56 -10.42 -13.63 9.98
N ARG A 57 -9.90 -14.72 10.56
CA ARG A 57 -8.62 -15.30 10.13
C ARG A 57 -8.63 -15.77 8.67
N THR A 58 -9.74 -16.36 8.21
CA THR A 58 -9.90 -16.74 6.81
C THR A 58 -9.91 -15.52 5.88
N GLU A 59 -10.63 -14.46 6.25
CA GLU A 59 -10.68 -13.21 5.47
C GLU A 59 -9.31 -12.52 5.40
N GLU A 60 -8.59 -12.45 6.51
CA GLU A 60 -7.22 -11.91 6.55
C GLU A 60 -6.25 -12.72 5.69
N SER A 61 -6.34 -14.06 5.75
CA SER A 61 -5.52 -14.95 4.93
C SER A 61 -5.81 -14.72 3.44
N ASN A 62 -7.08 -14.65 3.05
CA ASN A 62 -7.49 -14.40 1.67
C ASN A 62 -7.03 -13.02 1.19
N LYS A 63 -7.10 -11.99 2.05
CA LYS A 63 -6.59 -10.64 1.74
C LYS A 63 -5.08 -10.67 1.50
N LYS A 64 -4.31 -11.33 2.39
CA LYS A 64 -2.85 -11.48 2.23
C LYS A 64 -2.49 -12.22 0.95
N GLU A 65 -3.22 -13.27 0.61
CA GLU A 65 -2.99 -14.01 -0.64
C GLU A 65 -3.29 -13.15 -1.88
N LYS A 66 -4.38 -12.37 -1.87
CA LYS A 66 -4.72 -11.45 -2.95
C LYS A 66 -3.62 -10.39 -3.15
N VAL A 67 -3.12 -9.80 -2.07
CA VAL A 67 -2.00 -8.84 -2.11
C VAL A 67 -0.74 -9.49 -2.68
N LYS A 68 -0.41 -10.71 -2.27
CA LYS A 68 0.76 -11.44 -2.79
C LYS A 68 0.64 -11.71 -4.30
N LYS A 69 -0.54 -12.15 -4.77
CA LYS A 69 -0.80 -12.36 -6.20
C LYS A 69 -0.70 -11.06 -7.00
N GLN A 70 -1.23 -9.96 -6.46
CA GLN A 70 -1.14 -8.66 -7.10
C GLN A 70 0.32 -8.17 -7.18
N LYS A 71 1.10 -8.30 -6.11
CA LYS A 71 2.52 -7.93 -6.10
C LYS A 71 3.32 -8.74 -7.12
N ALA A 72 3.08 -10.05 -7.21
CA ALA A 72 3.71 -10.90 -8.22
C ALA A 72 3.34 -10.48 -9.65
N TYR A 73 2.08 -10.11 -9.88
CA TYR A 73 1.62 -9.62 -11.18
C TYR A 73 2.26 -8.28 -11.56
N ASN A 74 2.34 -7.33 -10.63
CA ASN A 74 2.99 -6.04 -10.85
C ASN A 74 4.48 -6.22 -11.19
N ASN A 75 5.17 -7.15 -10.53
CA ASN A 75 6.56 -7.48 -10.86
C ASN A 75 6.71 -8.07 -12.27
N LEU A 76 5.76 -8.89 -12.73
CA LEU A 76 5.75 -9.39 -14.11
C LEU A 76 5.55 -8.25 -15.12
N LYS A 77 4.64 -7.32 -14.82
CA LYS A 77 4.37 -6.14 -15.66
C LYS A 77 5.60 -5.23 -15.75
N LEU A 78 6.25 -4.96 -14.62
CA LEU A 78 7.49 -4.18 -14.57
C LEU A 78 8.60 -4.84 -15.39
N LYS A 79 8.83 -6.15 -15.20
CA LYS A 79 9.83 -6.90 -15.98
C LYS A 79 9.56 -6.84 -17.49
N ALA A 80 8.30 -6.92 -17.90
CA ALA A 80 7.93 -6.80 -19.31
C ALA A 80 8.22 -5.40 -19.87
N SER A 81 7.91 -4.31 -19.13
CA SER A 81 8.29 -2.95 -19.54
C SER A 81 9.80 -2.79 -19.64
N THR A 82 10.56 -3.21 -18.62
CA THR A 82 12.03 -3.07 -18.62
C THR A 82 12.68 -3.76 -19.82
N LEU A 83 12.16 -4.92 -20.23
CA LEU A 83 12.65 -5.60 -21.43
C LEU A 83 12.34 -4.81 -22.70
N ILE A 84 11.14 -4.21 -22.80
CA ILE A 84 10.78 -3.33 -23.93
C ILE A 84 11.71 -2.11 -23.98
N ASP A 85 11.96 -1.48 -22.83
CA ASP A 85 12.84 -0.31 -22.74
C ASP A 85 14.29 -0.68 -23.12
N LYS A 86 14.75 -1.86 -22.69
CA LYS A 86 16.04 -2.41 -23.13
C LYS A 86 16.07 -2.65 -24.63
N ALA A 87 15.03 -3.26 -25.21
CA ALA A 87 14.93 -3.49 -26.65
C ALA A 87 14.91 -2.17 -27.44
N TYR A 88 14.30 -1.12 -26.88
CA TYR A 88 14.30 0.22 -27.43
C TYR A 88 15.72 0.81 -27.48
N SER A 89 16.48 0.65 -26.40
CA SER A 89 17.86 1.15 -26.31
C SER A 89 18.84 0.36 -27.19
N THR A 90 18.76 -0.97 -27.19
CA THR A 90 19.70 -1.82 -27.92
C THR A 90 19.35 -1.98 -29.39
N LYS A 91 18.10 -1.67 -29.78
CA LYS A 91 17.54 -1.91 -31.12
C LYS A 91 17.75 -3.36 -31.58
N SER A 92 17.83 -4.31 -30.64
CA SER A 92 18.15 -5.71 -30.91
C SER A 92 16.88 -6.55 -31.08
N GLU A 93 16.81 -7.31 -32.18
CA GLU A 93 15.72 -8.27 -32.40
C GLU A 93 15.62 -9.33 -31.29
N THR A 94 16.77 -9.68 -30.68
CA THR A 94 16.80 -10.64 -29.56
C THR A 94 16.13 -10.05 -28.32
N ASP A 95 16.39 -8.78 -28.01
CA ASP A 95 15.73 -8.10 -26.89
C ASP A 95 14.25 -7.84 -27.18
N LEU A 96 13.87 -7.59 -28.44
CA LEU A 96 12.47 -7.48 -28.87
C LEU A 96 11.71 -8.80 -28.66
N SER A 97 12.32 -9.93 -29.03
CA SER A 97 11.75 -11.27 -28.82
C SER A 97 11.58 -11.58 -27.32
N ASN A 98 12.60 -11.26 -26.51
CA ASN A 98 12.54 -11.41 -25.05
C ASN A 98 11.42 -10.56 -24.43
N SER A 99 11.21 -9.36 -24.94
CA SER A 99 10.13 -8.46 -24.54
C SER A 99 8.75 -9.04 -24.85
N GLN A 100 8.57 -9.54 -26.07
CA GLN A 100 7.33 -10.18 -26.49
C GLN A 100 6.98 -11.40 -25.62
N ALA A 101 7.98 -12.24 -25.32
CA ALA A 101 7.82 -13.39 -24.44
C ALA A 101 7.42 -13.00 -23.00
N ALA A 102 7.88 -11.84 -22.51
CA ALA A 102 7.48 -11.33 -21.21
C ALA A 102 6.06 -10.73 -21.22
N VAL A 103 5.70 -9.98 -22.26
CA VAL A 103 4.34 -9.42 -22.42
C VAL A 103 3.29 -10.51 -22.51
N ASN A 104 3.56 -11.63 -23.19
CA ASN A 104 2.63 -12.75 -23.31
C ASN A 104 2.26 -13.41 -21.96
N LYS A 105 2.98 -13.10 -20.86
CA LYS A 105 2.66 -13.59 -19.51
C LYS A 105 1.68 -12.68 -18.75
N LEU A 106 1.31 -11.53 -19.32
CA LEU A 106 0.41 -10.56 -18.69
C LEU A 106 -1.06 -10.85 -19.00
N ASN A 107 -1.97 -10.09 -18.39
CA ASN A 107 -3.39 -10.14 -18.75
C ASN A 107 -3.64 -9.50 -20.13
N THR A 108 -4.83 -9.72 -20.69
CA THR A 108 -5.20 -9.26 -22.03
C THR A 108 -5.16 -7.73 -22.20
N THR A 109 -5.52 -6.98 -21.16
CA THR A 109 -5.50 -5.50 -21.18
C THR A 109 -4.07 -4.97 -21.28
N ASP A 110 -3.18 -5.45 -20.41
CA ASP A 110 -1.78 -5.04 -20.37
C ASP A 110 -1.01 -5.55 -21.60
N GLN A 111 -1.34 -6.75 -22.10
CA GLN A 111 -0.84 -7.25 -23.38
C GLN A 111 -1.16 -6.29 -24.52
N LYS A 112 -2.41 -5.85 -24.64
CA LYS A 112 -2.83 -4.94 -25.71
C LYS A 112 -2.05 -3.63 -25.68
N LEU A 113 -1.85 -3.07 -24.48
CA LEU A 113 -1.11 -1.82 -24.29
C LEU A 113 0.37 -1.97 -24.69
N LEU A 114 1.04 -3.01 -24.19
CA LEU A 114 2.48 -3.20 -24.41
C LEU A 114 2.81 -3.74 -25.82
N ASN A 115 1.92 -4.53 -26.42
CA ASN A 115 2.07 -4.96 -27.82
C ASN A 115 2.01 -3.79 -28.81
N LYS A 116 1.31 -2.71 -28.45
CA LYS A 116 1.35 -1.46 -29.22
C LYS A 116 2.77 -0.87 -29.19
N ARG A 117 3.37 -0.71 -28.00
CA ARG A 117 4.77 -0.25 -27.85
C ARG A 117 5.75 -1.13 -28.62
N ILE A 118 5.58 -2.46 -28.57
CA ILE A 118 6.44 -3.40 -29.31
C ILE A 118 6.29 -3.23 -30.83
N SER A 119 5.07 -3.03 -31.33
CA SER A 119 4.83 -2.76 -32.76
C SER A 119 5.47 -1.45 -33.21
N ASP A 120 5.32 -0.38 -32.42
CA ASP A 120 5.92 0.92 -32.71
C ASP A 120 7.45 0.84 -32.74
N LEU A 121 8.04 0.12 -31.79
CA LEU A 121 9.49 -0.14 -31.76
C LEU A 121 9.95 -0.95 -32.98
N LYS A 122 9.23 -2.01 -33.36
CA LYS A 122 9.56 -2.82 -34.54
C LYS A 122 9.60 -1.97 -35.81
N ASN A 123 8.64 -1.06 -35.97
CA ASN A 123 8.60 -0.14 -37.11
C ASN A 123 9.77 0.86 -37.08
N SER A 124 10.16 1.34 -35.90
CA SER A 124 11.34 2.21 -35.75
C SER A 124 12.64 1.51 -36.12
N ILE A 125 12.85 0.26 -35.68
CA ILE A 125 14.06 -0.52 -36.01
C ILE A 125 14.15 -0.76 -37.52
N LEU A 126 13.02 -1.06 -38.18
CA LEU A 126 12.97 -1.27 -39.64
C LEU A 126 13.30 0.00 -40.43
N LYS A 127 12.89 1.18 -39.95
CA LYS A 127 13.16 2.47 -40.59
C LYS A 127 14.64 2.86 -40.46
N ASP A 128 15.24 2.64 -39.28
CA ASP A 128 16.67 2.90 -39.03
C ASP A 128 17.60 1.96 -39.83
N GLN A 129 17.13 0.75 -40.15
CA GLN A 129 17.88 -0.19 -41.00
C GLN A 129 17.81 0.16 -42.50
N GLN A 130 16.83 0.97 -42.95
CA GLN A 130 16.73 1.44 -44.33
C GLN A 130 17.51 2.73 -44.59
N GLU A 131 17.74 3.59 -43.59
CA GLU A 131 18.50 4.86 -43.75
C GLU A 131 20.03 4.69 -43.84
N ASN A 132 20.56 3.47 -43.71
CA ASN A 132 21.99 3.17 -43.86
C ASN A 132 22.41 2.74 -45.29
N GLN A 133 21.50 2.85 -46.28
CA GLN A 133 21.81 2.67 -47.70
C GLN A 133 21.04 3.66 -48.59
N ASP A 134 21.31 4.96 -48.48
CA ASP A 134 21.41 5.83 -49.65
C ASP A 134 21.91 7.22 -49.25
N VAL A 135 23.06 7.64 -49.81
CA VAL A 135 23.49 9.04 -49.79
C VAL A 135 23.41 9.51 -51.23
N ASP A 136 22.33 10.21 -51.60
CA ASP A 136 22.39 11.41 -52.44
C ASP A 136 21.01 12.09 -52.61
N VAL A 137 21.05 13.42 -52.80
CA VAL A 137 20.03 14.32 -53.39
C VAL A 137 18.88 14.85 -52.51
N LYS A 138 19.17 16.00 -51.88
CA LYS A 138 18.44 17.30 -51.98
C LYS A 138 16.99 17.25 -52.51
N THR A 139 16.01 17.61 -51.67
CA THR A 139 15.12 18.80 -51.78
C THR A 139 13.78 18.60 -51.05
N LYS A 140 13.39 19.67 -50.33
CA LYS A 140 12.05 20.09 -49.89
C LYS A 140 11.52 19.55 -48.57
N ALA A 141 11.23 20.54 -47.72
CA ALA A 141 10.62 20.46 -46.41
C ALA A 141 9.38 19.56 -46.38
N THR A 142 9.40 18.63 -45.44
CA THR A 142 8.21 18.22 -44.71
C THR A 142 8.62 18.26 -43.24
N GLU A 143 7.79 18.93 -42.46
CA GLU A 143 8.00 19.28 -41.06
C GLU A 143 8.52 18.10 -40.25
N THR A 144 9.67 18.32 -39.63
CA THR A 144 10.21 17.48 -38.57
C THR A 144 9.15 17.44 -37.47
N GLU A 145 8.49 16.30 -37.28
CA GLU A 145 7.90 15.97 -35.98
C GLU A 145 9.07 15.90 -35.00
N SER A 146 9.42 17.06 -34.46
CA SER A 146 10.25 17.19 -33.28
C SER A 146 9.53 16.37 -32.21
N SER A 147 10.11 15.24 -31.82
CA SER A 147 9.79 14.65 -30.52
C SER A 147 10.28 15.63 -29.47
N THR A 148 9.52 16.71 -29.28
CA THR A 148 9.74 17.66 -28.21
C THR A 148 9.66 16.84 -26.93
N ASN A 149 10.81 16.65 -26.27
CA ASN A 149 10.83 16.13 -24.92
C ASN A 149 9.85 17.00 -24.13
N VAL A 150 8.75 16.42 -23.64
CA VAL A 150 7.66 17.17 -22.98
C VAL A 150 8.12 17.90 -21.72
N LEU A 151 9.31 17.52 -21.22
CA LEU A 151 9.99 18.13 -20.08
C LEU A 151 11.11 19.10 -20.50
N SER A 152 11.28 19.37 -21.80
CA SER A 152 12.26 20.35 -22.29
C SER A 152 11.96 21.75 -21.75
N GLY A 153 13.00 22.42 -21.26
CA GLY A 153 12.90 23.77 -20.67
C GLY A 153 12.72 23.82 -19.15
N TYR A 154 12.52 22.66 -18.49
CA TYR A 154 12.58 22.56 -17.03
C TYR A 154 13.98 22.18 -16.54
N SER A 155 14.30 22.55 -15.30
CA SER A 155 15.55 22.16 -14.66
C SER A 155 15.57 20.67 -14.30
N ASP A 156 16.77 20.10 -14.17
CA ASP A 156 16.95 18.68 -13.79
C ASP A 156 16.27 18.36 -12.45
N ASP A 157 16.36 19.27 -11.48
CA ASP A 157 15.66 19.15 -10.19
C ASP A 157 14.14 19.07 -10.37
N GLN A 158 13.55 19.99 -11.14
CA GLN A 158 12.11 19.99 -11.39
C GLN A 158 11.66 18.70 -12.08
N VAL A 159 12.46 18.21 -13.03
CA VAL A 159 12.21 16.97 -13.76
C VAL A 159 12.28 15.76 -12.83
N GLU A 160 13.31 15.67 -11.98
CA GLU A 160 13.44 14.62 -10.98
C GLU A 160 12.24 14.63 -10.04
N TYR A 161 11.88 15.79 -9.47
CA TYR A 161 10.81 15.89 -8.49
C TYR A 161 9.45 15.52 -9.07
N ALA A 162 9.14 16.00 -10.28
CA ALA A 162 7.92 15.64 -10.98
C ALA A 162 7.82 14.13 -11.25
N ARG A 163 8.91 13.51 -11.71
CA ARG A 163 8.95 12.07 -11.96
C ARG A 163 8.82 11.26 -10.68
N VAL A 164 9.49 11.68 -9.60
CA VAL A 164 9.40 11.01 -8.29
C VAL A 164 7.97 11.07 -7.74
N ALA A 165 7.31 12.23 -7.83
CA ALA A 165 5.92 12.38 -7.41
C ALA A 165 4.98 11.43 -8.18
N GLU A 166 5.09 11.40 -9.51
CA GLU A 166 4.29 10.50 -10.35
C GLU A 166 4.56 9.02 -10.06
N GLU A 167 5.83 8.65 -9.89
CA GLU A 167 6.19 7.27 -9.55
C GLU A 167 5.58 6.87 -8.19
N LEU A 168 5.58 7.75 -7.18
CA LEU A 168 4.97 7.49 -5.88
C LEU A 168 3.44 7.39 -5.95
N ILE A 169 2.78 8.28 -6.71
CA ILE A 169 1.32 8.22 -6.95
C ILE A 169 0.92 6.87 -7.54
N HIS A 170 1.67 6.39 -8.52
CA HIS A 170 1.41 5.12 -9.18
C HIS A 170 1.80 3.93 -8.29
N HIS A 171 2.91 4.03 -7.56
CA HIS A 171 3.38 2.99 -6.63
C HIS A 171 2.32 2.69 -5.55
N TYR A 172 1.69 3.72 -4.99
CA TYR A 172 0.64 3.59 -3.98
C TYR A 172 -0.78 3.56 -4.54
N ASN A 173 -0.94 3.62 -5.87
CA ASN A 173 -2.24 3.62 -6.55
C ASN A 173 -3.21 4.69 -6.01
N LEU A 174 -2.71 5.92 -5.84
CA LEU A 174 -3.48 7.03 -5.26
C LEU A 174 -4.51 7.60 -6.24
N GLY A 175 -4.25 7.50 -7.55
CA GLY A 175 -5.24 7.82 -8.59
C GLY A 175 -5.62 9.29 -8.70
N PHE A 176 -4.85 10.21 -8.11
CA PHE A 176 -5.06 11.65 -8.21
C PHE A 176 -3.87 12.34 -8.89
N THR A 177 -4.14 13.52 -9.47
CA THR A 177 -3.10 14.47 -9.90
C THR A 177 -2.95 15.53 -8.80
N PRO A 178 -1.74 15.80 -8.28
CA PRO A 178 -1.53 16.76 -7.21
C PRO A 178 -2.01 18.17 -7.58
N ASN A 179 -2.84 18.78 -6.73
CA ASN A 179 -3.18 20.20 -6.82
C ASN A 179 -2.15 21.08 -6.08
N SER A 180 -1.49 20.51 -5.06
CA SER A 180 -0.34 21.15 -4.43
C SER A 180 0.86 20.20 -4.45
N PHE A 181 2.02 20.80 -4.69
CA PHE A 181 3.30 20.10 -4.72
C PHE A 181 4.38 21.03 -4.16
N SER A 182 4.92 20.66 -3.00
CA SER A 182 6.06 21.33 -2.40
C SER A 182 7.23 20.37 -2.21
N VAL A 183 8.43 20.92 -2.30
CA VAL A 183 9.69 20.20 -2.20
C VAL A 183 10.63 20.96 -1.28
N SER A 184 11.17 20.28 -0.28
CA SER A 184 12.23 20.79 0.59
C SER A 184 13.52 20.01 0.36
N LYS A 185 14.61 20.72 0.06
CA LYS A 185 15.94 20.10 0.00
C LYS A 185 16.56 20.07 1.40
N ASN A 186 17.11 18.93 1.77
CA ASN A 186 17.72 18.71 3.07
C ASN A 186 19.19 18.34 2.88
N GLU A 187 20.07 19.14 3.50
CA GLU A 187 21.49 18.84 3.55
C GLU A 187 21.77 17.54 4.33
N THR A 188 22.99 17.04 4.19
CA THR A 188 23.47 15.94 5.04
C THR A 188 23.35 16.27 6.54
N ASN A 189 23.27 15.23 7.36
CA ASN A 189 23.14 15.31 8.82
C ASN A 189 21.86 16.01 9.31
N LYS A 190 20.83 16.14 8.46
CA LYS A 190 19.50 16.56 8.90
C LYS A 190 18.83 15.47 9.75
N PRO A 191 18.17 15.82 10.87
CA PRO A 191 17.38 14.86 11.63
C PRO A 191 16.31 14.22 10.75
N VAL A 192 16.20 12.89 10.81
CA VAL A 192 15.16 12.13 10.08
C VAL A 192 13.76 12.48 10.57
N ILE A 193 13.62 12.69 11.88
CA ILE A 193 12.40 13.16 12.52
C ILE A 193 12.72 14.53 13.15
N PRO A 194 11.82 15.54 13.09
CA PRO A 194 12.09 16.91 13.53
C PRO A 194 12.04 17.08 15.07
N TYR A 195 12.60 16.13 15.82
CA TYR A 195 12.61 16.14 17.29
C TYR A 195 13.99 15.78 17.86
N PRO A 196 14.34 16.28 19.06
CA PRO A 196 15.60 15.95 19.73
C PRO A 196 15.78 14.43 19.90
N GLY A 197 16.99 13.94 19.65
CA GLY A 197 17.32 12.52 19.76
C GLY A 197 17.18 11.75 18.44
N SER A 198 16.55 12.31 17.41
CA SER A 198 16.47 11.67 16.09
C SER A 198 17.85 11.38 15.52
N VAL A 199 17.99 10.23 14.85
CA VAL A 199 19.16 9.96 14.01
C VAL A 199 19.25 10.97 12.87
N LEU A 200 20.48 11.21 12.45
CA LEU A 200 20.79 12.14 11.37
C LEU A 200 20.90 11.37 10.06
N SER A 201 20.30 11.89 9.00
CA SER A 201 20.44 11.34 7.66
C SER A 201 21.90 11.50 7.20
N PRO A 202 22.59 10.42 6.79
CA PRO A 202 23.97 10.53 6.32
C PRO A 202 24.07 11.15 4.92
N ASN A 203 22.98 11.15 4.16
CA ASN A 203 22.91 11.63 2.78
C ASN A 203 22.07 12.90 2.69
N GLU A 204 22.28 13.68 1.63
CA GLU A 204 21.33 14.70 1.20
C GLU A 204 19.99 14.02 0.87
N THR A 205 18.90 14.65 1.27
CA THR A 205 17.55 14.15 1.01
C THR A 205 16.65 15.22 0.46
N VAL A 206 15.55 14.80 -0.13
CA VAL A 206 14.50 15.66 -0.62
C VAL A 206 13.20 15.18 0.01
N THR A 207 12.48 16.09 0.67
CA THR A 207 11.13 15.83 1.17
C THR A 207 10.14 16.41 0.19
N ILE A 208 9.28 15.55 -0.37
CA ILE A 208 8.16 15.97 -1.20
C ILE A 208 6.87 15.91 -0.39
N THR A 209 6.00 16.88 -0.62
CA THR A 209 4.62 16.86 -0.13
C THR A 209 3.70 17.13 -1.30
N ILE A 210 2.83 16.16 -1.60
CA ILE A 210 1.82 16.24 -2.66
C ILE A 210 0.43 16.05 -2.06
N SER A 211 -0.55 16.82 -2.52
CA SER A 211 -1.94 16.69 -2.06
C SER A 211 -2.94 16.87 -3.21
N GLU A 212 -4.04 16.12 -3.15
CA GLU A 212 -5.18 16.29 -4.07
C GLU A 212 -5.94 17.60 -3.78
N ASN A 213 -6.10 18.01 -2.53
CA ASN A 213 -6.96 19.16 -2.17
C ASN A 213 -6.53 19.89 -0.89
N ASP A 214 -5.25 19.81 -0.53
CA ASP A 214 -4.66 20.42 0.66
C ASP A 214 -5.27 19.92 1.99
N VAL A 215 -5.96 18.79 1.97
CA VAL A 215 -6.44 18.11 3.18
C VAL A 215 -5.44 17.03 3.58
N MET A 216 -5.18 16.91 4.88
CA MET A 216 -4.22 15.92 5.41
C MET A 216 -4.50 14.49 4.95
N ALA A 217 -5.78 14.08 4.86
CA ALA A 217 -6.17 12.74 4.44
C ALA A 217 -5.81 12.40 2.98
N THR A 218 -5.58 13.42 2.14
CA THR A 218 -5.22 13.28 0.72
C THR A 218 -3.78 13.73 0.46
N THR A 219 -2.99 13.90 1.53
CA THR A 219 -1.60 14.33 1.45
C THR A 219 -0.69 13.10 1.53
N LEU A 220 0.31 13.04 0.66
CA LEU A 220 1.45 12.12 0.78
C LEU A 220 2.70 12.95 1.04
N ILE A 221 3.46 12.54 2.06
CA ILE A 221 4.75 13.11 2.39
C ILE A 221 5.78 11.98 2.30
N ALA A 222 6.82 12.18 1.51
CA ALA A 222 7.90 11.22 1.37
C ALA A 222 9.25 11.94 1.40
N THR A 223 10.21 11.34 2.09
CA THR A 223 11.60 11.80 2.08
C THR A 223 12.43 10.76 1.33
N TYR A 224 13.28 11.21 0.40
CA TYR A 224 14.10 10.31 -0.39
C TYR A 224 15.53 10.83 -0.58
N SER A 225 16.44 9.89 -0.85
CA SER A 225 17.80 10.16 -1.34
C SER A 225 17.96 9.57 -2.74
N SER A 226 18.57 10.32 -3.66
CA SER A 226 18.88 9.82 -4.99
C SER A 226 20.02 8.79 -4.95
N ASN A 227 19.87 7.71 -5.71
CA ASN A 227 20.96 6.74 -5.92
C ASN A 227 21.82 7.10 -7.15
N HIS A 228 21.53 8.22 -7.82
CA HIS A 228 22.21 8.69 -9.05
C HIS A 228 22.26 7.67 -10.20
N ASN A 229 21.35 6.69 -10.21
CA ASN A 229 21.26 5.64 -11.20
C ASN A 229 19.84 5.46 -11.75
N GLY A 230 19.00 6.51 -11.65
CA GLY A 230 17.59 6.46 -12.01
C GLY A 230 16.69 5.81 -10.95
N SER A 231 17.18 5.65 -9.73
CA SER A 231 16.38 5.18 -8.59
C SER A 231 16.59 6.04 -7.36
N ILE A 232 15.67 5.92 -6.40
CA ILE A 232 15.71 6.58 -5.10
C ILE A 232 15.58 5.53 -4.00
N ASN A 233 16.11 5.84 -2.81
CA ASN A 233 15.66 5.21 -1.57
C ASN A 233 14.76 6.20 -0.86
N PHE A 234 13.58 5.77 -0.44
CA PHE A 234 12.59 6.66 0.15
C PHE A 234 11.85 6.00 1.31
N HIS A 235 11.34 6.81 2.23
CA HIS A 235 10.37 6.41 3.23
C HIS A 235 9.20 7.39 3.27
N LEU A 236 8.03 6.91 3.69
CA LEU A 236 6.87 7.77 3.90
C LEU A 236 6.96 8.44 5.28
N GLU A 237 6.74 9.75 5.32
CA GLU A 237 6.66 10.47 6.58
C GLU A 237 5.25 10.32 7.17
N PRO A 238 5.13 10.23 8.51
CA PRO A 238 3.83 10.32 9.16
C PRO A 238 3.24 11.71 8.95
N LEU A 239 1.93 11.77 8.69
CA LEU A 239 1.21 13.04 8.53
C LEU A 239 1.27 13.92 9.79
N HIS A 240 1.29 13.28 10.97
CA HIS A 240 1.38 13.95 12.26
C HIS A 240 2.17 13.12 13.26
N TYR A 241 3.01 13.80 14.04
CA TYR A 241 3.65 13.25 15.24
C TYR A 241 2.82 13.65 16.46
N GLN A 242 2.01 12.72 16.99
CA GLN A 242 1.02 13.02 18.04
C GLN A 242 1.41 12.54 19.45
N ASP A 243 2.50 11.79 19.58
CA ASP A 243 2.92 11.22 20.86
C ASP A 243 3.82 12.20 21.62
N ASP A 244 3.47 12.53 22.87
CA ASP A 244 4.23 13.48 23.69
C ASP A 244 5.69 13.04 23.93
N ARG A 245 6.00 11.74 23.74
CA ARG A 245 7.37 11.21 23.81
C ARG A 245 8.30 11.81 22.77
N TYR A 246 7.77 12.34 21.65
CA TYR A 246 8.59 13.08 20.68
C TYR A 246 9.32 14.28 21.32
N MET A 247 8.74 14.89 22.36
CA MET A 247 9.36 16.03 23.06
C MET A 247 10.06 15.64 24.36
N THR A 248 9.74 14.47 24.92
CA THR A 248 10.08 14.11 26.31
C THR A 248 11.01 12.91 26.44
N ASP A 249 11.19 12.10 25.39
CA ASP A 249 12.02 10.88 25.41
C ASP A 249 12.92 10.78 24.16
N PRO A 250 14.11 11.43 24.18
CA PRO A 250 15.06 11.40 23.07
C PRO A 250 15.55 10.00 22.67
N ASP A 251 15.65 9.05 23.61
CA ASP A 251 16.08 7.68 23.31
C ASP A 251 15.00 6.92 22.55
N TRP A 252 13.73 7.16 22.88
CA TRP A 252 12.60 6.65 22.11
C TRP A 252 12.53 7.29 20.71
N VAL A 253 12.73 8.62 20.60
CA VAL A 253 12.79 9.31 19.30
C VAL A 253 13.88 8.73 18.42
N LYS A 254 15.06 8.45 18.99
CA LYS A 254 16.14 7.78 18.27
C LYS A 254 15.67 6.45 17.68
N GLN A 255 15.04 5.60 18.48
CA GLN A 255 14.53 4.30 18.01
C GLN A 255 13.47 4.44 16.92
N GLU A 256 12.54 5.39 17.02
CA GLU A 256 11.52 5.61 15.99
C GLU A 256 12.14 6.14 14.69
N SER A 257 13.11 7.04 14.79
CA SER A 257 13.82 7.56 13.62
C SER A 257 14.67 6.47 12.92
N GLU A 258 15.27 5.54 13.67
CA GLU A 258 15.94 4.37 13.11
C GLU A 258 14.95 3.43 12.43
N LYS A 259 13.78 3.18 13.02
CA LYS A 259 12.72 2.37 12.39
C LYS A 259 12.25 2.99 11.09
N LEU A 260 12.09 4.32 11.05
CA LEU A 260 11.66 5.03 9.86
C LEU A 260 12.70 4.90 8.74
N LEU A 261 13.99 5.13 9.02
CA LEU A 261 15.06 4.90 8.04
C LEU A 261 15.09 3.44 7.56
N ASN A 262 14.99 2.49 8.48
CA ASN A 262 15.01 1.05 8.15
C ASN A 262 13.77 0.60 7.36
N SER A 263 12.70 1.42 7.32
CA SER A 263 11.52 1.17 6.48
C SER A 263 11.70 1.62 5.03
N SER A 264 12.84 2.24 4.69
CA SER A 264 13.08 2.76 3.35
C SER A 264 12.97 1.69 2.29
N GLU A 265 12.33 2.05 1.17
CA GLU A 265 12.20 1.22 -0.01
C GLU A 265 13.02 1.82 -1.16
N THR A 266 13.54 0.97 -2.04
CA THR A 266 14.18 1.43 -3.28
C THR A 266 13.13 1.46 -4.40
N LEU A 267 13.00 2.61 -5.07
CA LEU A 267 12.06 2.83 -6.17
C LEU A 267 12.82 3.25 -7.43
N GLN A 268 12.56 2.55 -8.54
CA GLN A 268 13.05 2.95 -9.87
C GLN A 268 12.16 4.07 -10.40
N ILE A 269 12.77 5.15 -10.87
CA ILE A 269 12.04 6.29 -11.43
C ILE A 269 11.92 6.11 -12.93
N SER A 270 10.69 5.86 -13.39
CA SER A 270 10.40 5.59 -14.80
C SER A 270 10.18 6.88 -15.59
N THR A 271 10.52 6.86 -16.87
CA THR A 271 10.11 7.90 -17.84
C THR A 271 8.72 7.63 -18.43
N ASN A 272 8.06 6.53 -18.03
CA ASN A 272 6.70 6.19 -18.51
C ASN A 272 5.66 7.25 -18.11
N TYR A 273 5.96 8.07 -17.11
CA TYR A 273 5.07 9.10 -16.59
C TYR A 273 5.49 10.52 -16.99
N ASP A 274 6.37 10.68 -17.98
CA ASP A 274 6.88 12.01 -18.38
C ASP A 274 5.76 12.98 -18.81
N THR A 275 4.70 12.48 -19.43
CA THR A 275 3.53 13.30 -19.80
C THR A 275 2.77 13.79 -18.56
N GLN A 276 2.60 12.95 -17.54
CA GLN A 276 1.95 13.31 -16.28
C GLN A 276 2.85 14.24 -15.45
N ALA A 277 4.14 13.93 -15.38
CA ALA A 277 5.14 14.78 -14.76
C ALA A 277 5.11 16.20 -15.36
N ALA A 278 5.01 16.31 -16.69
CA ALA A 278 4.89 17.60 -17.38
C ALA A 278 3.63 18.40 -16.99
N GLN A 279 2.58 17.76 -16.49
CA GLN A 279 1.35 18.44 -16.03
C GLN A 279 1.52 19.10 -14.66
N ILE A 280 2.42 18.58 -13.82
CA ILE A 280 2.61 19.05 -12.43
C ILE A 280 3.93 19.81 -12.23
N ILE A 281 4.89 19.68 -13.13
CA ILE A 281 6.25 20.21 -12.96
C ILE A 281 6.30 21.74 -12.76
N SER A 282 5.35 22.48 -13.32
CA SER A 282 5.26 23.93 -13.19
C SER A 282 4.63 24.39 -11.86
N SER A 283 3.95 23.50 -11.12
CA SER A 283 3.33 23.80 -9.83
C SER A 283 4.26 23.54 -8.63
N ILE A 284 5.44 22.98 -8.88
CA ILE A 284 6.42 22.63 -7.85
C ILE A 284 6.91 23.89 -7.14
N LYS A 285 6.69 23.95 -5.83
CA LYS A 285 7.27 24.96 -4.94
C LYS A 285 8.52 24.38 -4.26
N ILE A 286 9.69 24.80 -4.71
CA ILE A 286 10.98 24.37 -4.17
C ILE A 286 11.41 25.35 -3.07
N SER A 287 11.72 24.83 -1.88
CA SER A 287 12.20 25.56 -0.71
C SER A 287 13.52 25.00 -0.18
#